data_AF-A0AAW0FYL9-F1
#
_entry.id   AF-A0AAW0FYL9-F1
#
_cell.length_a   1.000
_cell.length_b   1.000
_cell.length_c   1.000
_cell.angle_alpha   90.00
_cell.angle_beta   90.00
_cell.angle_gamma   90.00
#
_symmetry.space_group_name_H-M   'P 1'
#
loop_
_entity.id
_entity.type
_entity.pdbx_description
1 polymer ?
#
loop_
_entity_poly.entity_id
_entity_poly.type
_entity_poly.pdbx_seq_one_letter_code
_entity_poly.pdbx_strand_id
1 'polypeptide(L)'
;MANLCRHILQQRSLYPLFPTPTDLAHEVNLDVTHSDFLAISHQPDVLIVPSRLRQFTKVLEGTVAVNPSFATKGTYVTLNCTSSPSPSDTKVQAEISKLDA
;
A
#
# COMPACT_ATOMS: atom_id res chain seq x y z
N MET A 1 11.47 0.27 4.06
CA MET A 1 10.11 0.11 3.50
C MET A 1 9.05 -0.16 4.55
N ALA A 2 9.25 -1.13 5.46
CA ALA A 2 8.36 -1.33 6.61
C ALA A 2 8.02 -0.03 7.37
N ASN A 3 9.04 0.81 7.62
CA ASN A 3 8.84 2.09 8.32
C ASN A 3 8.00 3.10 7.51
N LEU A 4 8.13 3.15 6.19
CA LEU A 4 7.34 4.04 5.35
C LEU A 4 5.86 3.63 5.35
N CYS A 5 5.58 2.33 5.20
CA CYS A 5 4.22 1.80 5.35
C CYS A 5 3.65 2.07 6.74
N ARG A 6 4.48 1.94 7.79
CA ARG A 6 4.07 2.30 9.16
C ARG A 6 3.69 3.77 9.29
N HIS A 7 4.46 4.69 8.70
CA HIS A 7 4.10 6.11 8.72
C HIS A 7 2.75 6.39 8.03
N ILE A 8 2.45 5.72 6.92
CA ILE A 8 1.13 5.83 6.25
C ILE A 8 0.01 5.40 7.21
N LEU A 9 0.16 4.24 7.86
CA LEU A 9 -0.84 3.72 8.81
C LEU A 9 -1.00 4.65 10.03
N GLN A 10 0.10 5.11 10.61
CA GLN A 10 0.10 5.96 11.81
C GLN A 10 -0.43 7.37 11.54
N GLN A 11 -0.10 7.96 10.40
CA GLN A 11 -0.58 9.30 10.03
C GLN A 11 -1.99 9.29 9.48
N ARG A 12 -2.58 8.10 9.29
CA ARG A 12 -3.96 7.92 8.84
C ARG A 12 -4.28 8.71 7.57
N SER A 13 -3.31 8.80 6.67
CA SER A 13 -3.43 9.47 5.37
C SER A 13 -2.68 8.67 4.33
N LEU A 14 -3.29 8.49 3.15
CA LEU A 14 -2.68 7.83 2.00
C LEU A 14 -1.53 8.66 1.40
N TYR A 15 -1.45 9.96 1.71
CA TYR A 15 -0.35 10.83 1.31
C TYR A 15 -0.04 11.84 2.44
N PRO A 16 0.76 11.45 3.45
CA PRO A 16 0.98 12.29 4.62
C PRO A 16 2.14 13.29 4.45
N LEU A 17 2.84 13.27 3.31
CA LEU A 17 3.93 14.19 3.02
C LEU A 17 3.36 15.54 2.60
N PHE A 18 3.59 16.57 3.41
CA PHE A 18 3.16 17.92 3.11
C PHE A 18 4.21 18.96 3.57
N PRO A 19 4.59 19.93 2.71
CA PRO A 19 4.19 20.07 1.31
C PRO A 19 4.76 18.94 0.43
N THR A 20 4.19 18.78 -0.77
CA THR A 20 4.74 17.85 -1.76
C THR A 20 6.21 18.24 -2.05
N PRO A 21 7.17 17.29 -2.05
CA PRO A 21 8.56 17.58 -2.36
C PRO A 21 8.69 18.28 -3.72
N THR A 22 9.48 19.36 -3.78
CA THR A 22 9.55 20.24 -4.96
C THR A 22 10.03 19.52 -6.22
N ASP A 23 10.92 18.54 -6.05
CA ASP A 23 11.43 17.67 -7.11
C ASP A 23 10.36 16.74 -7.69
N LEU A 24 9.34 16.39 -6.92
CA LEU A 24 8.24 15.50 -7.32
C LEU A 24 6.92 16.24 -7.57
N ALA A 25 6.87 17.56 -7.38
CA ALA A 25 5.67 18.36 -7.56
C ALA A 25 5.06 18.27 -8.97
N HIS A 26 5.86 17.90 -9.97
CA HIS A 26 5.40 17.68 -11.35
C HIS A 26 4.83 16.27 -11.59
N GLU A 27 5.14 15.28 -10.74
CA GLU A 27 4.58 13.93 -10.81
C GLU A 27 3.34 13.77 -9.91
N VAL A 28 3.16 14.65 -8.91
CA VAL A 28 2.10 14.57 -7.89
C VAL A 28 1.14 15.75 -8.02
N ASN A 29 -0.04 15.47 -8.56
CA ASN A 29 -1.15 16.44 -8.65
C ASN A 29 -1.97 16.43 -7.35
N LEU A 30 -1.42 16.99 -6.27
CA LEU A 30 -2.11 17.07 -4.98
C LEU A 30 -3.05 18.28 -4.93
N ASP A 31 -4.36 18.03 -4.89
CA ASP A 31 -5.37 19.05 -4.60
C ASP A 31 -5.70 19.08 -3.10
N VAL A 32 -5.20 20.12 -2.42
CA VAL A 32 -5.33 20.28 -0.97
C VAL A 32 -6.78 20.57 -0.56
N THR A 33 -7.62 21.12 -1.44
CA THR A 33 -9.03 21.41 -1.07
C THR A 33 -9.86 20.14 -0.87
N HIS A 34 -9.35 18.99 -1.33
CA HIS A 34 -10.00 17.67 -1.23
C HIS A 34 -9.20 16.70 -0.35
N SER A 35 -8.39 17.20 0.60
CA SER A 35 -7.51 16.37 1.44
C SER A 35 -8.24 15.31 2.26
N ASP A 36 -9.52 15.51 2.56
CA ASP A 36 -10.32 14.58 3.36
C ASP A 36 -10.44 13.20 2.69
N PHE A 37 -10.35 13.11 1.36
CA PHE A 37 -10.37 11.83 0.65
C PHE A 37 -9.08 11.01 0.82
N LEU A 38 -8.01 11.62 1.34
CA LEU A 38 -6.77 10.92 1.64
C LEU A 38 -6.82 10.22 3.01
N ALA A 39 -7.82 10.52 3.84
CA ALA A 39 -7.91 10.01 5.20
C ALA A 39 -8.15 8.48 5.24
N ILE A 40 -7.42 7.80 6.12
CA ILE A 40 -7.58 6.38 6.42
C ILE A 40 -8.50 6.27 7.66
N SER A 41 -9.78 6.03 7.41
CA SER A 41 -10.82 5.98 8.45
C SER A 41 -10.76 4.72 9.32
N HIS A 42 -10.19 3.63 8.82
CA HIS A 42 -10.02 2.37 9.52
C HIS A 42 -8.68 1.75 9.13
N GLN A 43 -8.07 0.97 10.03
CA GLN A 43 -6.86 0.25 9.68
C GLN A 43 -7.18 -0.78 8.59
N PRO A 44 -6.50 -0.74 7.43
CA PRO A 44 -6.77 -1.69 6.36
C PRO A 44 -6.17 -3.06 6.69
N ASP A 45 -6.85 -4.14 6.29
CA ASP A 45 -6.28 -5.50 6.34
C ASP A 45 -5.12 -5.65 5.35
N VAL A 46 -5.20 -4.93 4.22
CA VAL A 46 -4.20 -4.94 3.14
C VAL A 46 -3.87 -3.52 2.70
N LEU A 47 -2.59 -3.17 2.67
CA LEU A 47 -2.09 -1.90 2.17
C LEU A 47 -1.26 -2.13 0.91
N ILE A 48 -1.79 -1.74 -0.25
CA ILE A 48 -1.07 -1.85 -1.52
C ILE A 48 -0.40 -0.50 -1.83
N VAL A 49 0.93 -0.50 -1.91
CA VAL A 49 1.76 0.69 -2.16
C VAL A 49 2.68 0.45 -3.37
N PRO A 50 2.16 0.57 -4.60
CA PRO A 50 2.96 0.42 -5.81
C PRO A 50 4.06 1.46 -5.88
N SER A 51 5.29 1.05 -6.20
CA SER A 51 6.41 1.98 -6.35
C SER A 51 7.51 1.44 -7.28
N ARG A 52 8.42 2.34 -7.70
CA ARG A 52 9.63 1.99 -8.47
C ARG A 52 10.60 1.09 -7.69
N LEU A 53 10.41 0.96 -6.37
CA LEU A 53 11.25 0.20 -5.46
C LEU A 53 11.04 -1.32 -5.62
N ARG A 54 11.92 -2.10 -4.99
CA ARG A 54 11.85 -3.57 -4.99
C ARG A 54 10.51 -4.04 -4.42
N GLN A 55 9.94 -5.06 -5.06
CA GLN A 55 8.72 -5.72 -4.63
C GLN A 55 8.87 -6.30 -3.22
N PHE A 56 7.81 -6.24 -2.41
CA PHE A 56 7.80 -6.82 -1.07
C PHE A 56 6.38 -7.16 -0.61
N THR A 57 6.32 -8.07 0.36
CA THR A 57 5.16 -8.34 1.22
C THR A 57 5.63 -8.31 2.67
N LYS A 58 4.94 -7.58 3.55
CA LYS A 58 5.27 -7.45 4.97
C LYS A 58 4.01 -7.30 5.81
N VAL A 59 3.94 -7.98 6.94
CA VAL A 59 2.88 -7.77 7.94
C VAL A 59 3.31 -6.68 8.91
N LEU A 60 2.49 -5.65 9.09
CA LEU A 60 2.73 -4.48 9.94
C LEU A 60 1.46 -4.16 10.72
N GLU A 61 1.50 -4.27 12.04
CA GLU A 61 0.39 -3.86 12.93
C GLU A 61 -0.95 -4.54 12.60
N GLY A 62 -0.93 -5.74 12.00
CA GLY A 62 -2.14 -6.46 11.54
C GLY A 62 -2.49 -6.22 10.07
N THR A 63 -1.85 -5.27 9.40
CA THR A 63 -2.01 -4.98 7.97
C THR A 63 -0.97 -5.74 7.13
N VAL A 64 -1.39 -6.36 6.04
CA VAL A 64 -0.48 -6.91 5.00
C VAL A 64 -0.11 -5.81 4.01
N ALA A 65 1.08 -5.24 4.16
CA ALA A 65 1.61 -4.23 3.26
C ALA A 65 2.34 -4.86 2.06
N VAL A 66 1.99 -4.44 0.85
CA VAL A 66 2.45 -5.03 -0.41
C VAL A 66 2.92 -3.95 -1.38
N ASN A 67 4.07 -4.17 -2.01
CA ASN A 67 4.47 -3.45 -3.22
C ASN A 67 4.67 -4.47 -4.35
N PRO A 68 3.82 -4.46 -5.39
CA PRO A 68 4.01 -5.32 -6.57
C PRO A 68 5.14 -4.87 -7.50
N SER A 69 5.73 -3.68 -7.26
CA SER A 69 6.55 -2.96 -8.24
C SER A 69 5.76 -2.63 -9.52
N PHE A 70 6.44 -2.36 -10.63
CA PHE A 70 5.79 -2.08 -11.91
C PHE A 70 5.62 -3.34 -12.74
N ALA A 71 4.47 -3.47 -13.40
CA ALA A 71 4.16 -4.59 -14.29
C ALA A 71 5.18 -4.74 -15.44
N THR A 72 5.79 -3.62 -15.89
CA THR A 72 6.87 -3.63 -16.89
C THR A 72 8.13 -4.37 -16.45
N LYS A 73 8.30 -4.61 -15.14
CA LYS A 73 9.36 -5.47 -14.59
C LYS A 73 8.96 -6.95 -14.54
N GLY A 74 7.83 -7.31 -15.14
CA GLY A 74 7.30 -8.67 -15.19
C GLY A 74 7.00 -9.23 -13.80
N THR A 75 6.57 -8.41 -12.85
CA THR A 75 6.25 -8.83 -11.47
C THR A 75 4.84 -8.39 -11.11
N TYR A 76 4.12 -9.25 -10.39
CA TYR A 76 2.81 -8.96 -9.82
C TYR A 76 2.65 -9.64 -8.45
N VAL A 77 1.57 -9.32 -7.74
CA VAL A 77 1.24 -9.96 -6.46
C VAL A 77 -0.16 -10.54 -6.54
N THR A 78 -0.26 -11.81 -6.15
CA THR A 78 -1.54 -12.51 -5.96
C THR A 78 -1.92 -12.44 -4.48
N LEU A 79 -3.15 -12.01 -4.20
CA LEU A 79 -3.72 -11.99 -2.86
C LEU A 79 -4.72 -13.13 -2.72
N ASN A 80 -4.44 -14.06 -1.83
CA ASN A 80 -5.34 -15.12 -1.45
C ASN A 80 -6.03 -14.71 -0.14
N CYS A 81 -7.32 -14.37 -0.24
CA CYS A 81 -8.12 -13.94 0.89
C CYS A 81 -9.08 -15.06 1.27
N THR A 82 -8.94 -15.61 2.47
CA THR A 82 -9.89 -16.58 3.01
C THR A 82 -10.70 -15.93 4.13
N SER A 83 -12.00 -15.78 3.91
CA SER A 83 -12.93 -15.33 4.95
C SER A 83 -13.38 -16.53 5.77
N SER A 84 -13.13 -16.51 7.07
CA SER A 84 -13.82 -17.40 8.01
C SER A 84 -15.18 -16.79 8.39
N PRO A 85 -16.14 -17.57 8.92
CA PRO A 85 -17.43 -17.06 9.39
C PRO A 85 -17.31 -16.12 10.61
N SER A 86 -16.15 -16.02 11.26
CA SER A 86 -15.90 -15.00 12.28
C SER A 86 -15.18 -13.78 11.66
N PRO A 87 -15.68 -12.55 11.87
CA PRO A 87 -15.10 -11.35 11.27
C PRO A 87 -13.66 -11.03 11.73
N SER A 88 -13.17 -11.71 12.78
CA SER A 88 -11.81 -11.54 13.33
C SER A 88 -10.75 -12.42 12.66
N ASP A 89 -11.12 -13.32 11.74
CA ASP A 89 -10.22 -14.38 11.24
C ASP A 89 -10.03 -14.32 9.71
N THR A 90 -10.16 -13.14 9.12
CA THR A 90 -9.78 -12.92 7.72
C THR A 90 -8.27 -13.14 7.57
N LYS A 91 -7.88 -14.24 6.94
CA LYS A 91 -6.48 -14.51 6.62
C LYS A 91 -6.20 -14.04 5.20
N VAL A 92 -5.26 -13.11 5.09
CA VAL A 92 -4.73 -12.65 3.80
C VAL A 92 -3.31 -13.16 3.62
N GLN A 93 -3.08 -13.87 2.52
CA GLN A 93 -1.77 -14.31 2.08
C GLN A 93 -1.41 -13.60 0.78
N ALA A 94 -0.23 -12.98 0.73
CA ALA A 94 0.26 -12.27 -0.44
C ALA A 94 1.49 -13.00 -1.02
N GLU A 95 1.42 -13.35 -2.30
CA GLU A 95 2.48 -14.05 -3.03
C GLU A 95 2.98 -13.21 -4.19
N ILE A 96 4.30 -13.03 -4.29
CA ILE A 96 4.94 -12.30 -5.38
C ILE A 96 5.26 -13.29 -6.50
N SER A 97 4.74 -13.01 -7.70
CA SER A 97 4.90 -13.86 -8.88
C SER A 97 5.50 -13.07 -10.05
N LYS A 98 6.04 -13.78 -11.05
CA LYS A 98 6.55 -13.18 -12.29
C LYS A 98 5.58 -13.44 -13.42
N LEU A 99 5.43 -12.46 -14.31
CA LEU A 99 4.70 -12.65 -15.56
C LEU A 99 5.53 -13.58 -16.45
N ASP A 100 4.95 -14.69 -16.89
CA ASP A 100 5.54 -15.49 -17.96
C ASP A 100 5.46 -14.68 -19.27
N ALA A 101 6.57 -14.64 -20.00
CA ALA A 101 6.71 -13.88 -21.25
C ALA A 101 6.19 -14.65 -22.46
#